data_AF-A0A0A7UZQ0-F1
#
_entry.id   AF-A0A0A7UZQ0-F1
#
_cell.length_a   1.000
_cell.length_b   1.000
_cell.length_c   1.000
_cell.angle_alpha   90.00
_cell.angle_beta   90.00
_cell.angle_gamma   90.00
#
_symmetry.space_group_name_H-M   'P 1'
#
loop_
_entity.id
_entity.type
_entity.pdbx_description
1 polymer ?
#
loop_
_entity_poly.entity_id
_entity_poly.type
_entity_poly.pdbx_seq_one_letter_code
_entity_poly.pdbx_strand_id
1 'polypeptide(L)'
;MITKDILVDGSEYKLTLTDQVLNQVDNLKALYATAAEDPESFEQVSSEISAAINNISESVSPEISDGHLDGLIQEVFKAVEDKKSEVEKQIKDKDSKISKKKK
;
A
#
# COMPACT_ATOMS: atom_id res chain seq x y z
N MET A 1 2.42 -5.16 13.94
CA MET A 1 1.19 -5.34 13.14
C MET A 1 0.16 -4.30 13.54
N ILE A 2 -0.54 -3.71 12.57
CA ILE A 2 -1.61 -2.73 12.80
C ILE A 2 -2.81 -3.19 11.98
N THR A 3 -4.01 -3.17 12.55
CA THR A 3 -5.24 -3.46 11.80
C THR A 3 -5.91 -2.14 11.43
N LYS A 4 -6.34 -2.02 10.18
CA LYS A 4 -6.97 -0.82 9.64
C LYS A 4 -8.23 -1.22 8.89
N ASP A 5 -9.33 -0.56 9.19
CA ASP A 5 -10.57 -0.73 8.46
C ASP A 5 -10.45 -0.01 7.11
N ILE A 6 -10.77 -0.72 6.04
CA ILE A 6 -10.69 -0.29 4.66
C ILE A 6 -12.06 -0.49 3.99
N LEU A 7 -12.39 0.35 3.02
CA LEU A 7 -13.71 0.35 2.40
C LEU A 7 -13.54 0.15 0.90
N VAL A 8 -13.85 -1.06 0.43
CA VAL A 8 -13.61 -1.49 -0.96
C VAL A 8 -14.95 -1.70 -1.63
N ASP A 9 -15.23 -0.95 -2.70
CA ASP A 9 -16.49 -1.02 -3.46
C ASP A 9 -17.77 -0.96 -2.59
N GLY A 10 -17.73 -0.16 -1.51
CA GLY A 10 -18.86 -0.01 -0.59
C GLY A 10 -18.98 -1.10 0.47
N SER A 11 -18.04 -2.05 0.52
CA SER A 11 -17.94 -3.10 1.54
C SER A 11 -16.79 -2.82 2.51
N GLU A 12 -17.04 -2.96 3.81
CA GLU A 12 -16.03 -2.78 4.85
C GLU A 12 -15.21 -4.06 5.04
N TYR A 13 -13.89 -3.92 5.01
CA TYR A 13 -12.94 -4.99 5.27
C TYR A 13 -11.89 -4.56 6.28
N LYS A 14 -11.29 -5.53 6.97
CA LYS A 14 -10.17 -5.29 7.87
C LYS A 14 -8.86 -5.71 7.22
N LEU A 15 -8.01 -4.74 6.94
CA LEU A 15 -6.64 -4.96 6.48
C LEU A 15 -5.69 -5.05 7.66
N THR A 16 -4.93 -6.14 7.73
CA THR A 16 -3.85 -6.27 8.71
C THR A 16 -2.52 -5.84 8.09
N LEU A 17 -2.08 -4.64 8.40
CA LEU A 17 -0.77 -4.10 8.00
C LEU A 17 0.35 -4.76 8.83
N THR A 18 0.96 -5.76 8.21
CA THR A 18 2.21 -6.41 8.67
C THR A 18 3.38 -5.95 7.79
N ASP A 19 4.61 -6.21 8.24
CA ASP A 19 5.81 -5.96 7.44
C ASP A 19 5.77 -6.73 6.11
N GLN A 20 5.14 -7.90 6.08
CA GLN A 20 4.91 -8.67 4.86
C GLN A 20 3.99 -7.90 3.90
N VAL A 21 2.85 -7.37 4.36
CA VAL A 21 1.96 -6.56 3.52
C VAL A 21 2.65 -5.30 3.00
N LEU A 22 3.44 -4.63 3.84
CA LEU A 22 4.22 -3.46 3.41
C LEU A 22 5.19 -3.82 2.28
N ASN A 23 5.88 -4.95 2.40
CA ASN A 23 6.83 -5.42 1.39
C ASN A 23 6.12 -5.82 0.09
N GLN A 24 4.98 -6.53 0.18
CA GLN A 24 4.13 -6.88 -0.97
C GLN A 24 3.71 -5.62 -1.74
N VAL A 25 3.32 -4.56 -1.04
CA VAL A 25 2.88 -3.29 -1.64
C VAL A 25 4.01 -2.51 -2.31
N ASP A 26 5.18 -2.44 -1.66
CA ASP A 26 6.37 -1.83 -2.28
C ASP A 26 6.79 -2.63 -3.53
N ASN A 27 6.72 -3.96 -3.49
CA ASN A 27 6.96 -4.81 -4.65
C ASN A 27 5.92 -4.55 -5.76
N LEU A 28 4.63 -4.46 -5.40
CA LEU A 28 3.56 -4.16 -6.35
C LEU A 28 3.77 -2.81 -7.07
N LYS A 29 4.22 -1.78 -6.34
CA LYS A 29 4.59 -0.48 -6.93
C LYS A 29 5.71 -0.62 -7.95
N ALA A 30 6.76 -1.36 -7.61
CA ALA A 30 7.89 -1.60 -8.51
C ALA A 30 7.46 -2.40 -9.75
N LEU A 31 6.66 -3.45 -9.57
CA LEU A 31 6.12 -4.26 -10.66
C LEU A 31 5.27 -3.43 -11.63
N TYR A 32 4.38 -2.56 -11.13
CA TYR A 32 3.61 -1.67 -11.99
C TYR A 32 4.48 -0.69 -12.77
N ALA A 33 5.54 -0.15 -12.16
CA ALA A 33 6.50 0.70 -12.85
C ALA A 33 7.22 -0.08 -13.96
N THR A 34 7.74 -1.27 -13.65
CA THR A 34 8.40 -2.15 -14.62
C THR A 34 7.48 -2.52 -15.78
N ALA A 35 6.22 -2.87 -15.54
CA ALA A 35 5.25 -3.16 -16.60
C ALA A 35 4.98 -1.97 -17.53
N ALA A 36 5.07 -0.75 -17.00
CA ALA A 36 4.90 0.48 -17.78
C ALA A 36 6.16 0.84 -18.58
N GLU A 37 7.35 0.50 -18.06
CA GLU A 37 8.63 0.78 -18.69
C GLU A 37 9.03 -0.28 -19.73
N ASP A 38 8.73 -1.56 -19.46
CA ASP A 38 9.12 -2.71 -20.26
C ASP A 38 7.91 -3.62 -20.55
N PRO A 39 7.21 -3.42 -21.68
CA PRO A 39 6.05 -4.23 -22.04
C PRO A 39 6.41 -5.68 -22.38
N GLU A 40 7.67 -6.01 -22.70
CA GLU A 40 8.10 -7.39 -22.93
C GLU A 40 8.09 -8.22 -21.63
N SER A 41 8.36 -7.58 -20.50
CA SER A 41 8.30 -8.19 -19.16
C SER A 41 6.87 -8.30 -18.61
N PHE A 42 5.86 -7.75 -19.30
CA PHE A 42 4.48 -7.67 -18.81
C PHE A 42 3.91 -9.03 -18.40
N GLU A 43 4.19 -10.10 -19.15
CA GLU A 43 3.62 -11.43 -18.85
C GLU A 43 4.11 -11.95 -17.48
N GLN A 44 5.41 -11.87 -17.21
CA GLN A 44 5.98 -12.26 -15.93
C GLN A 44 5.51 -11.32 -14.81
N VAL A 45 5.58 -10.01 -15.06
CA VAL A 45 5.19 -8.99 -14.09
C VAL A 45 3.71 -9.12 -13.71
N SER A 46 2.82 -9.44 -14.65
CA SER A 46 1.39 -9.64 -14.39
C SER A 46 1.12 -10.82 -13.44
N SER A 47 1.93 -11.88 -13.56
CA SER A 47 1.86 -13.03 -12.66
C SER A 47 2.35 -12.67 -11.27
N GLU A 48 3.43 -11.88 -11.16
CA GLU A 48 3.93 -11.42 -9.86
C GLU A 48 2.97 -10.43 -9.19
N ILE A 49 2.37 -9.53 -9.97
CA ILE A 49 1.32 -8.62 -9.48
C ILE A 49 0.18 -9.46 -8.91
N SER A 50 -0.36 -10.41 -9.66
CA SER A 50 -1.45 -11.27 -9.16
C SER A 50 -1.09 -12.02 -7.88
N ALA A 51 0.12 -12.57 -7.80
CA ALA A 51 0.59 -13.28 -6.60
C ALA A 51 0.69 -12.35 -5.37
N ALA A 52 1.16 -11.13 -5.57
CA ALA A 52 1.27 -10.14 -4.52
C ALA A 52 -0.11 -9.62 -4.08
N ILE A 53 -1.03 -9.41 -5.03
CA ILE A 53 -2.44 -9.08 -4.73
C ILE A 53 -3.08 -10.18 -3.87
N ASN A 54 -2.93 -11.46 -4.25
CA ASN A 54 -3.49 -12.58 -3.50
C ASN A 54 -2.92 -12.66 -2.07
N ASN A 55 -1.62 -12.42 -1.89
CA ASN A 55 -1.03 -12.39 -0.56
C ASN A 55 -1.59 -11.23 0.30
N ILE A 56 -1.86 -10.09 -0.32
CA ILE A 56 -2.48 -8.95 0.37
C ILE A 56 -3.92 -9.30 0.73
N SER A 57 -4.69 -9.94 -0.16
CA SER A 57 -6.06 -10.35 0.14
C SER A 57 -6.15 -11.38 1.26
N GLU A 58 -5.16 -12.27 1.41
CA GLU A 58 -5.07 -13.16 2.58
C GLU A 58 -4.87 -12.41 3.91
N SER A 59 -4.34 -11.19 3.85
CA SER A 59 -4.18 -10.31 5.02
C SER A 59 -5.42 -9.46 5.29
N VAL A 60 -6.47 -9.62 4.49
CA VAL A 60 -7.76 -8.92 4.61
C VAL A 60 -8.85 -9.88 5.07
N SER A 61 -9.72 -9.41 5.94
CA SER A 61 -10.86 -10.18 6.44
C SER A 61 -12.14 -9.34 6.47
N PRO A 62 -13.29 -9.87 6.03
CA PRO A 62 -13.51 -11.20 5.43
C PRO A 62 -12.84 -11.37 4.05
N GLU A 63 -12.85 -12.61 3.52
CA GLU A 63 -12.26 -12.94 2.22
C GLU A 63 -12.81 -12.00 1.14
N ILE A 64 -11.88 -11.39 0.39
CA ILE A 64 -12.25 -10.45 -0.67
C ILE A 64 -12.48 -11.21 -1.96
N SER A 65 -13.43 -10.76 -2.78
CA SER A 65 -13.66 -11.34 -4.10
C SER A 65 -12.71 -10.73 -5.13
N ASP A 66 -12.34 -11.50 -6.16
CA ASP A 66 -11.48 -11.07 -7.26
C ASP A 66 -11.95 -9.75 -7.92
N GLY A 67 -13.28 -9.55 -7.98
CA GLY A 67 -13.88 -8.32 -8.51
C GLY A 67 -13.62 -7.06 -7.69
N HIS A 68 -13.19 -7.20 -6.44
CA HIS A 68 -12.88 -6.09 -5.52
C HIS A 68 -11.35 -5.91 -5.33
N LEU A 69 -10.52 -6.68 -6.04
CA LEU A 69 -9.07 -6.60 -5.89
C LEU A 69 -8.51 -5.23 -6.28
N ASP A 70 -9.07 -4.60 -7.31
CA ASP A 70 -8.62 -3.27 -7.74
C ASP A 70 -8.78 -2.24 -6.61
N GLY A 71 -9.99 -2.17 -6.02
CA GLY A 71 -10.26 -1.30 -4.88
C GLY A 71 -9.45 -1.67 -3.63
N LEU A 72 -9.19 -2.97 -3.39
CA LEU A 72 -8.30 -3.41 -2.32
C LEU A 72 -6.90 -2.83 -2.49
N ILE A 73 -6.31 -2.96 -3.68
CA ILE A 73 -4.97 -2.46 -3.94
C ILE A 73 -4.90 -0.95 -3.76
N GLN A 74 -5.92 -0.23 -4.21
CA GLN A 74 -5.99 1.21 -4.00
C GLN A 74 -6.01 1.59 -2.51
N GLU A 75 -6.88 0.95 -1.72
CA GLU A 75 -7.01 1.27 -0.30
C GLU A 75 -5.80 0.79 0.52
N VAL A 76 -5.18 -0.33 0.14
CA VAL A 76 -3.93 -0.83 0.73
C VAL A 76 -2.78 0.13 0.44
N PHE A 77 -2.63 0.59 -0.81
CA PHE A 77 -1.61 1.58 -1.18
C PHE A 77 -1.74 2.84 -0.33
N LYS A 78 -2.98 3.34 -0.21
CA LYS A 78 -3.29 4.50 0.61
C LYS A 78 -3.01 4.24 2.09
N ALA A 79 -3.35 3.06 2.62
CA ALA A 79 -3.09 2.68 4.00
C ALA A 79 -1.59 2.62 4.31
N VAL A 80 -0.78 2.08 3.40
CA VAL A 80 0.69 2.04 3.50
C VAL A 80 1.30 3.43 3.38
N GLU A 81 0.83 4.24 2.43
CA GLU A 81 1.32 5.60 2.21
C GLU A 81 0.95 6.54 3.34
N ASP A 82 -0.26 6.44 3.90
CA ASP A 82 -0.69 7.15 5.09
C ASP A 82 0.20 6.81 6.29
N LYS A 83 0.57 5.53 6.45
CA LYS A 83 1.53 5.10 7.47
C LYS A 83 2.93 5.69 7.23
N LYS A 84 3.44 5.69 5.99
CA LYS A 84 4.74 6.33 5.67
C LYS A 84 4.68 7.85 5.87
N SER A 85 3.58 8.50 5.48
CA SER A 85 3.37 9.94 5.60
C SER A 85 3.22 10.39 7.05
N GLU A 86 2.57 9.60 7.92
CA GLU A 86 2.49 9.88 9.36
C GLU A 86 3.87 9.82 10.03
N VAL A 87 4.74 8.92 9.57
CA VAL A 87 6.15 8.87 10.00
C VAL A 87 6.92 10.09 9.47
N GLU A 88 6.71 10.48 8.22
CA GLU A 88 7.40 11.64 7.62
C GLU A 88 6.94 12.99 8.21
N LYS A 89 5.65 13.16 8.50
CA LYS A 89 5.09 14.36 9.16
C LYS A 89 5.66 14.55 10.57
N GLN A 90 5.92 13.48 11.31
CA GLN A 90 6.58 13.56 12.62
C GLN A 90 8.05 14.00 12.53
N ILE A 91 8.73 13.74 11.40
CA ILE A 91 10.11 14.20 11.17
C ILE A 91 10.11 15.69 10.78
N LYS A 92 9.12 16.14 10.00
CA LYS A 92 9.02 17.53 9.54
C LYS A 92 8.62 18.53 10.63
N ASP A 93 7.91 18.09 11.67
CA ASP A 93 7.53 18.98 12.79
C ASP A 93 8.71 19.32 13.73
N LYS A 94 9.84 18.59 13.66
CA LYS A 94 11.06 18.94 14.41
C LYS A 94 11.90 20.05 13.77
N ASP A 95 11.75 20.31 12.48
CA ASP A 95 12.55 21.34 11.79
C ASP A 95 11.93 22.75 11.87
N SER A 96 10.61 22.85 12.08
CA SER A 96 9.92 24.15 12.16
C SER A 96 10.20 24.96 13.44
N LYS A 97 10.87 24.40 14.46
CA LYS A 97 11.15 25.11 15.73
C LYS A 97 12.49 25.84 15.78
N ILE A 98 13.39 25.65 14.82
CA ILE A 98 14.74 26.28 14.85
C ILE A 98 14.78 27.65 14.14
N SER A 99 13.83 27.97 13.26
CA SER A 99 13.92 29.18 12.41
C SER A 99 13.30 30.47 12.99
N LYS A 100 12.91 30.52 14.28
CA LYS A 100 12.27 31.71 14.89
C LYS A 100 13.08 32.47 15.94
N LYS A 101 14.40 32.27 16.03
CA LYS A 101 15.27 33.09 16.91
C LYS A 101 16.35 33.82 16.12
N LYS A 102 15.93 34.79 15.32
CA LYS A 102 16.77 35.92 14.90
C LYS A 102 15.96 37.20 15.07
N LYS A 103 16.02 37.77 16.26
CA LYS A 103 15.87 39.21 16.48
C LYS A 103 16.73 39.59 17.67
#